data_AF-A0A7W0FMA9-F1
#
_entry.id   AF-A0A7W0FMA9-F1
#
_cell.length_a   1.000
_cell.length_b   1.000
_cell.length_c   1.000
_cell.angle_alpha   90.00
_cell.angle_beta   90.00
_cell.angle_gamma   90.00
#
_symmetry.space_group_name_H-M   'P 1'
#
loop_
_entity.id
_entity.type
_entity.pdbx_description
1 polymer ?
#
loop_
_entity_poly.entity_id
_entity_poly.type
_entity_poly.pdbx_seq_one_letter_code
_entity_poly.pdbx_strand_id
1 'polypeptide(L)'
;MKKFLLLPTVLLMTITIAHTQPQSDAALLERARALHRQVPLIDGHNDYPWAVRANVARDITRLDISKPQPTIHTDIERLRKGGVGAQFWSVYVPSSLQGQDAVTATLEQIDIVYAMLRKWPETFELALTADDVERIFKAEKIGSLIGMEGGHSIDNSLGALRMFYRLGARYMTLTHSLNTPWADAATDKPAHNGLTAFGEEVVREMNWLGMLVDLSHVSPDTMADAIRVSQAPIIFSHSSARAVADVPRNVPDEILRMMPNNGGVVMVTFVPQFLSTKVIEHGRLRTAEQSRLREQHKGDEAAVTTALTAWDEANPTPRATIADTADHIDHVRKVAGIDHIGIGGDYDGITTVPEGLEDVSTYPALTAELLRRGYSDDDVKKILGLNVLRVMRQAEKVSQKLRAARGPSTMLFEKHGRRRQAIGTVFRIVALGDSTTAGTPGWRSPIEAPPHGEGDVTSQYAYWLMQARPEWDVLNRGVNRETSAQIRARFDRDVLPASPQAVVILAGVNDIYAGQPAGDVIGQLREMYDRARAHGIRVVAGSIVPYNTATPDQNAGMREVNDWIRSAAAADPNTDFVDTRAAVAAADNPDMLFASPDELHPSVEGYKRMADALLPVLARVEGRGKR
;
A
#
# COMPACT_ATOMS: atom_id res chain seq x y z
N MET A 1 2.06 -23.24 -104.44
CA MET A 1 2.24 -23.53 -103.00
C MET A 1 2.53 -22.21 -102.28
N LYS A 2 1.54 -21.61 -101.63
CA LYS A 2 1.66 -20.30 -100.94
C LYS A 2 1.68 -20.52 -99.43
N LYS A 3 2.71 -20.03 -98.75
CA LYS A 3 2.82 -19.99 -97.28
C LYS A 3 2.13 -18.72 -96.78
N PHE A 4 1.22 -18.87 -95.81
CA PHE A 4 0.65 -17.76 -95.04
C PHE A 4 1.38 -17.69 -93.68
N LEU A 5 1.83 -16.48 -93.32
CA LEU A 5 2.38 -16.14 -92.02
C LEU A 5 1.26 -15.50 -91.18
N LEU A 6 0.97 -16.05 -90.00
CA LEU A 6 0.14 -15.41 -88.97
C LEU A 6 1.06 -14.72 -87.96
N LEU A 7 0.85 -13.42 -87.72
CA LEU A 7 1.41 -12.67 -86.59
C LEU A 7 0.41 -12.68 -85.42
N PRO A 8 0.84 -12.86 -84.15
CA PRO A 8 -0.04 -12.71 -82.99
C PRO A 8 -0.07 -11.25 -82.51
N THR A 9 -1.28 -10.78 -82.20
CA THR A 9 -1.55 -9.48 -81.58
C THR A 9 -1.25 -9.56 -80.07
N VAL A 10 -0.31 -8.77 -79.58
CA VAL A 10 -0.02 -8.64 -78.13
C VAL A 10 -0.91 -7.54 -77.55
N LEU A 11 -1.79 -7.90 -76.62
CA LEU A 11 -2.63 -6.99 -75.85
C LEU A 11 -1.83 -6.49 -74.64
N LEU A 12 -1.39 -5.23 -74.64
CA LEU A 12 -0.76 -4.58 -73.48
C LEU A 12 -1.85 -4.25 -72.45
N MET A 13 -1.91 -4.99 -71.34
CA MET A 13 -2.62 -4.57 -70.13
C MET A 13 -1.78 -3.52 -69.40
N THR A 14 -2.21 -2.27 -69.45
CA THR A 14 -1.67 -1.21 -68.58
C THR A 14 -2.17 -1.42 -67.16
N ILE A 15 -1.30 -1.89 -66.27
CA ILE A 15 -1.51 -1.87 -64.82
C ILE A 15 -1.38 -0.41 -64.36
N THR A 16 -2.50 0.27 -64.14
CA THR A 16 -2.54 1.53 -63.42
C THR A 16 -2.28 1.28 -61.94
N ILE A 17 -1.03 1.47 -61.52
CA ILE A 17 -0.68 1.58 -60.10
C ILE A 17 -1.31 2.89 -59.62
N ALA A 18 -2.46 2.81 -58.97
CA ALA A 18 -3.06 3.93 -58.26
C ALA A 18 -2.10 4.35 -57.14
N HIS A 19 -1.32 5.41 -57.39
CA HIS A 19 -0.59 6.11 -56.34
C HIS A 19 -1.65 6.81 -55.47
N THR A 20 -2.00 6.21 -54.33
CA THR A 20 -2.72 6.91 -53.27
C THR A 20 -1.85 8.09 -52.83
N GLN A 21 -2.27 9.31 -53.15
CA GLN A 21 -1.61 10.49 -52.61
C GLN A 21 -1.69 10.46 -51.07
N PRO A 22 -0.61 10.84 -50.36
CA PRO A 22 -0.64 10.94 -48.91
C PRO A 22 -1.77 11.88 -48.49
N GLN A 23 -2.61 11.41 -47.56
CA GLN A 23 -3.75 12.17 -47.03
C GLN A 23 -3.21 13.40 -46.29
N SER A 24 -3.82 14.58 -46.48
CA SER A 24 -3.38 15.80 -45.77
C SER A 24 -3.67 15.73 -44.27
N ASP A 25 -2.87 16.42 -43.45
CA ASP A 25 -3.04 16.44 -41.98
C ASP A 25 -4.44 16.91 -41.56
N ALA A 26 -5.00 17.89 -42.26
CA ALA A 26 -6.36 18.37 -42.02
C ALA A 26 -7.42 17.26 -42.27
N ALA A 27 -7.24 16.45 -43.32
CA ALA A 27 -8.16 15.35 -43.62
C ALA A 27 -8.04 14.21 -42.61
N LEU A 28 -6.82 13.91 -42.13
CA LEU A 28 -6.60 12.94 -41.06
C LEU A 28 -7.23 13.39 -39.73
N LEU A 29 -7.09 14.66 -39.39
CA LEU A 29 -7.68 15.23 -38.17
C LEU A 29 -9.21 15.25 -38.21
N GLU A 30 -9.81 15.57 -39.35
CA GLU A 30 -11.27 15.48 -39.53
C GLU A 30 -11.77 14.03 -39.43
N ARG A 31 -11.06 13.08 -40.02
CA ARG A 31 -11.36 11.65 -39.88
C ARG A 31 -11.24 11.20 -38.43
N ALA A 32 -10.19 11.62 -37.72
CA ALA A 32 -10.02 11.36 -36.30
C ALA A 32 -11.22 11.87 -35.48
N ARG A 33 -11.60 13.15 -35.64
CA ARG A 33 -12.77 13.73 -34.97
C ARG A 33 -14.06 12.96 -35.28
N ALA A 34 -14.22 12.47 -36.50
CA ALA A 34 -15.37 11.66 -36.89
C ALA A 34 -15.41 10.30 -36.19
N LEU A 35 -14.26 9.69 -35.88
CA LEU A 35 -14.18 8.43 -35.13
C LEU A 35 -14.50 8.63 -33.64
N HIS A 36 -14.03 9.73 -33.03
CA HIS A 36 -14.35 10.12 -31.66
C HIS A 36 -15.84 10.38 -31.43
N ARG A 37 -16.61 10.73 -32.48
CA ARG A 37 -18.07 10.85 -32.40
C ARG A 37 -18.81 9.50 -32.46
N GLN A 38 -18.15 8.43 -32.92
CA GLN A 38 -18.79 7.12 -33.12
C GLN A 38 -18.67 6.21 -31.90
N VAL A 39 -17.58 6.31 -31.16
CA VAL A 39 -17.31 5.51 -29.96
C VAL A 39 -16.74 6.42 -28.87
N PRO A 40 -17.02 6.14 -27.58
CA PRO A 40 -16.44 6.93 -26.51
C PRO A 40 -14.92 6.72 -26.50
N LEU A 41 -14.15 7.81 -26.56
CA LEU A 41 -12.81 7.77 -26.00
C LEU A 41 -12.94 7.54 -24.48
N ILE A 42 -12.31 6.49 -23.97
CA ILE A 42 -12.23 6.16 -22.55
C ILE A 42 -10.78 6.31 -22.12
N ASP A 43 -10.49 7.42 -21.42
CA ASP A 43 -9.20 7.63 -20.80
C ASP A 43 -9.14 6.95 -19.42
N GLY A 44 -8.05 6.23 -19.16
CA GLY A 44 -7.87 5.39 -17.98
C GLY A 44 -7.43 6.10 -16.71
N HIS A 45 -6.88 7.32 -16.82
CA HIS A 45 -6.26 7.97 -15.68
C HIS A 45 -6.14 9.49 -15.87
N ASN A 46 -6.87 10.23 -15.02
CA ASN A 46 -6.79 11.69 -14.93
C ASN A 46 -6.96 12.13 -13.46
N ASP A 47 -6.02 12.96 -13.00
CA ASP A 47 -5.86 13.40 -11.62
C ASP A 47 -6.53 14.74 -11.29
N TYR A 48 -7.50 15.18 -12.08
CA TYR A 48 -8.31 16.36 -11.76
C TYR A 48 -8.80 16.39 -10.30
N PRO A 49 -9.26 15.28 -9.68
CA PRO A 49 -9.62 15.29 -8.26
C PRO A 49 -8.46 15.67 -7.33
N TRP A 50 -7.24 15.20 -7.62
CA TRP A 50 -6.04 15.61 -6.89
C TRP A 50 -5.72 17.09 -7.11
N ALA A 51 -5.85 17.61 -8.34
CA ALA A 51 -5.67 19.04 -8.61
C ALA A 51 -6.66 19.91 -7.80
N VAL A 52 -7.92 19.48 -7.66
CA VAL A 52 -8.90 20.17 -6.78
C VAL A 52 -8.45 20.13 -5.31
N ARG A 53 -7.98 18.98 -4.83
CA ARG A 53 -7.49 18.86 -3.45
C ARG A 53 -6.27 19.74 -3.20
N ALA A 54 -5.26 19.68 -4.07
CA ALA A 54 -3.97 20.33 -3.89
C ALA A 54 -4.04 21.85 -4.13
N ASN A 55 -4.71 22.28 -5.21
CA ASN A 55 -4.66 23.68 -5.64
C ASN A 55 -5.70 24.55 -4.93
N VAL A 56 -6.83 23.96 -4.53
CA VAL A 56 -7.96 24.71 -3.94
C VAL A 56 -8.52 24.08 -2.67
N ALA A 57 -7.74 23.23 -1.99
CA ALA A 57 -8.08 22.64 -0.69
C ALA A 57 -9.46 21.94 -0.68
N ARG A 58 -9.78 21.23 -1.77
CA ARG A 58 -11.06 20.50 -2.00
C ARG A 58 -12.26 21.38 -2.37
N ASP A 59 -12.12 22.71 -2.41
CA ASP A 59 -13.21 23.60 -2.79
C ASP A 59 -13.34 23.69 -4.32
N ILE A 60 -14.16 22.81 -4.87
CA ILE A 60 -14.43 22.73 -6.31
C ILE A 60 -15.01 24.03 -6.91
N THR A 61 -15.55 24.94 -6.09
CA THR A 61 -16.05 26.23 -6.59
C THR A 61 -14.92 27.18 -6.99
N ARG A 62 -13.71 26.95 -6.48
CA ARG A 62 -12.51 27.74 -6.76
C ARG A 62 -11.70 27.21 -7.96
N LEU A 63 -12.04 26.01 -8.47
CA LEU A 63 -11.47 25.42 -9.69
C LEU A 63 -12.61 25.02 -10.65
N ASP A 64 -13.29 26.05 -11.16
CA ASP A 64 -14.49 25.94 -11.99
C ASP A 64 -14.15 25.53 -13.44
N ILE A 65 -14.14 24.23 -13.71
CA ILE A 65 -13.82 23.67 -15.04
C ILE A 65 -14.88 23.95 -16.12
N SER A 66 -15.98 24.65 -15.83
CA SER A 66 -16.84 25.21 -16.89
C SER A 66 -16.19 26.38 -17.63
N LYS A 67 -15.10 26.92 -17.07
CA LYS A 67 -14.29 27.99 -17.64
C LYS A 67 -12.91 27.44 -18.03
N PRO A 68 -12.20 28.10 -18.96
CA PRO A 68 -10.83 27.71 -19.29
C PRO A 68 -9.93 27.68 -18.06
N GLN A 69 -9.17 26.58 -17.90
CA GLN A 69 -8.27 26.38 -16.76
C GLN A 69 -6.81 26.30 -17.21
N PRO A 70 -6.07 27.42 -17.32
CA PRO A 70 -4.72 27.42 -17.89
C PRO A 70 -3.65 26.77 -17.01
N THR A 71 -3.93 26.52 -15.73
CA THR A 71 -2.99 25.93 -14.76
C THR A 71 -3.13 24.42 -14.61
N ILE A 72 -4.10 23.82 -15.29
CA ILE A 72 -4.35 22.37 -15.32
C ILE A 72 -4.63 21.93 -16.76
N HIS A 73 -4.56 20.64 -17.02
CA HIS A 73 -4.77 20.03 -18.33
C HIS A 73 -6.26 19.81 -18.65
N THR A 74 -7.15 19.91 -17.66
CA THR A 74 -8.56 19.54 -17.82
C THR A 74 -9.51 20.72 -17.63
N ASP A 75 -10.38 20.95 -18.62
CA ASP A 75 -11.64 21.67 -18.44
C ASP A 75 -12.72 21.16 -19.41
N ILE A 76 -13.97 21.56 -19.22
CA ILE A 76 -15.12 21.03 -19.98
C ILE A 76 -14.96 21.31 -21.47
N GLU A 77 -14.54 22.51 -21.87
CA GLU A 77 -14.39 22.85 -23.28
C GLU A 77 -13.32 21.97 -23.94
N ARG A 78 -12.17 21.77 -23.28
CA ARG A 78 -11.11 20.91 -23.78
C ARG A 78 -11.50 19.44 -23.82
N LEU A 79 -12.20 18.92 -22.81
CA LEU A 79 -12.73 17.54 -22.82
C LEU A 79 -13.64 17.30 -24.04
N ARG A 80 -14.51 18.26 -24.35
CA ARG A 80 -15.40 18.19 -25.51
C ARG A 80 -14.63 18.25 -26.83
N LYS A 81 -13.65 19.16 -26.96
CA LYS A 81 -12.78 19.25 -28.15
C LYS A 81 -11.96 17.98 -28.37
N GLY A 82 -11.53 17.34 -27.28
CA GLY A 82 -10.78 16.10 -27.29
C GLY A 82 -11.61 14.86 -27.63
N GLY A 83 -12.95 14.97 -27.66
CA GLY A 83 -13.82 13.84 -27.93
C GLY A 83 -13.91 12.84 -26.77
N VAL A 84 -13.57 13.25 -25.54
CA VAL A 84 -13.64 12.38 -24.36
C VAL A 84 -15.09 11.96 -24.12
N GLY A 85 -15.36 10.65 -24.19
CA GLY A 85 -16.69 10.08 -23.97
C GLY A 85 -16.86 9.44 -22.59
N ALA A 86 -15.76 8.99 -21.99
CA ALA A 86 -15.69 8.59 -20.60
C ALA A 86 -14.29 8.81 -20.01
N GLN A 87 -14.22 8.97 -18.70
CA GLN A 87 -12.98 9.21 -17.95
C GLN A 87 -13.02 8.40 -16.66
N PHE A 88 -11.95 7.65 -16.40
CA PHE A 88 -11.66 7.22 -15.04
C PHE A 88 -10.96 8.36 -14.30
N TRP A 89 -11.66 8.95 -13.33
CA TRP A 89 -11.11 9.97 -12.45
C TRP A 89 -10.32 9.29 -11.33
N SER A 90 -9.03 9.60 -11.26
CA SER A 90 -8.14 9.07 -10.23
C SER A 90 -8.53 9.65 -8.88
N VAL A 91 -8.80 8.77 -7.92
CA VAL A 91 -8.95 9.14 -6.50
C VAL A 91 -7.66 8.86 -5.74
N TYR A 92 -6.54 9.22 -6.39
CA TYR A 92 -5.19 9.17 -5.86
C TYR A 92 -5.07 9.84 -4.49
N VAL A 93 -4.28 9.20 -3.63
CA VAL A 93 -3.73 9.79 -2.41
C VAL A 93 -2.26 9.37 -2.25
N PRO A 94 -1.38 10.24 -1.73
CA PRO A 94 0.03 9.94 -1.58
C PRO A 94 0.27 8.64 -0.80
N SER A 95 1.19 7.81 -1.31
CA SER A 95 1.59 6.56 -0.66
C SER A 95 2.31 6.76 0.68
N SER A 96 2.67 8.00 1.03
CA SER A 96 3.14 8.36 2.37
C SER A 96 2.01 8.39 3.41
N LEU A 97 0.75 8.52 2.99
CA LEU A 97 -0.41 8.32 3.86
C LEU A 97 -0.62 6.81 4.04
N GLN A 98 -0.80 6.39 5.29
CA GLN A 98 -0.97 4.98 5.66
C GLN A 98 -2.11 4.85 6.68
N GLY A 99 -2.66 3.63 6.82
CA GLY A 99 -3.70 3.39 7.80
C GLY A 99 -4.98 4.19 7.54
N GLN A 100 -5.58 4.68 8.61
CA GLN A 100 -6.83 5.45 8.59
C GLN A 100 -6.74 6.75 7.76
N ASP A 101 -5.55 7.35 7.65
CA ASP A 101 -5.37 8.63 6.95
C ASP A 101 -5.48 8.43 5.43
N ALA A 102 -4.92 7.33 4.91
CA ALA A 102 -5.07 6.95 3.50
C ALA A 102 -6.53 6.65 3.15
N VAL A 103 -7.23 5.89 4.01
CA VAL A 103 -8.64 5.56 3.83
C VAL A 103 -9.50 6.82 3.81
N THR A 104 -9.31 7.72 4.78
CA THR A 104 -10.06 8.97 4.90
C THR A 104 -9.82 9.88 3.70
N ALA A 105 -8.56 10.07 3.31
CA ALA A 105 -8.23 10.88 2.15
C ALA A 105 -8.84 10.32 0.86
N THR A 106 -8.87 8.99 0.71
CA THR A 106 -9.50 8.34 -0.46
C THR A 106 -11.01 8.59 -0.50
N LEU A 107 -11.70 8.54 0.65
CA LEU A 107 -13.12 8.89 0.75
C LEU A 107 -13.38 10.35 0.35
N GLU A 108 -12.52 11.28 0.76
CA GLU A 108 -12.63 12.69 0.37
C GLU A 108 -12.41 12.89 -1.13
N GLN A 109 -11.46 12.17 -1.75
CA GLN A 109 -11.24 12.21 -3.19
C GLN A 109 -12.47 11.70 -3.96
N ILE A 110 -13.11 10.63 -3.49
CA ILE A 110 -14.37 10.14 -4.05
C ILE A 110 -15.47 11.21 -3.93
N ASP A 111 -15.59 11.89 -2.80
CA ASP A 111 -16.57 12.98 -2.66
C ASP A 111 -16.30 14.15 -3.62
N ILE A 112 -15.04 14.47 -3.92
CA ILE A 112 -14.70 15.47 -4.96
C ILE A 112 -15.28 15.07 -6.32
N VAL A 113 -15.14 13.80 -6.71
CA VAL A 113 -15.76 13.29 -7.95
C VAL A 113 -17.28 13.47 -7.89
N TYR A 114 -17.93 13.06 -6.80
CA TYR A 114 -19.38 13.27 -6.66
C TYR A 114 -19.79 14.75 -6.64
N ALA A 115 -18.97 15.64 -6.08
CA ALA A 115 -19.20 17.08 -6.09
C ALA A 115 -19.13 17.64 -7.53
N MET A 116 -18.18 17.18 -8.33
CA MET A 116 -18.08 17.49 -9.76
C MET A 116 -19.34 17.06 -10.52
N LEU A 117 -19.81 15.82 -10.30
CA LEU A 117 -21.03 15.32 -10.93
C LEU A 117 -22.26 16.14 -10.56
N ARG A 118 -22.38 16.54 -9.30
CA ARG A 118 -23.49 17.40 -8.82
C ARG A 118 -23.42 18.82 -9.39
N LYS A 119 -22.22 19.34 -9.62
CA LYS A 119 -22.01 20.72 -10.07
C LYS A 119 -22.26 20.89 -11.57
N TRP A 120 -21.94 19.88 -12.38
CA TRP A 120 -22.09 19.92 -13.84
C TRP A 120 -22.81 18.66 -14.38
N PRO A 121 -24.06 18.39 -13.95
CA PRO A 121 -24.80 17.16 -14.29
C PRO A 121 -25.24 17.08 -15.76
N GLU A 122 -25.26 18.21 -16.47
CA GLU A 122 -25.45 18.29 -17.92
C GLU A 122 -24.23 17.80 -18.69
N THR A 123 -23.05 17.80 -18.06
CA THR A 123 -21.79 17.38 -18.68
C THR A 123 -21.38 15.98 -18.26
N PHE A 124 -21.47 15.67 -16.96
CA PHE A 124 -20.97 14.42 -16.38
C PHE A 124 -22.07 13.57 -15.78
N GLU A 125 -21.90 12.26 -15.86
CA GLU A 125 -22.78 11.29 -15.20
C GLU A 125 -21.97 10.10 -14.69
N LEU A 126 -22.28 9.59 -13.50
CA LEU A 126 -21.58 8.44 -12.93
C LEU A 126 -21.83 7.19 -13.80
N ALA A 127 -20.76 6.56 -14.28
CA ALA A 127 -20.83 5.28 -14.97
C ALA A 127 -20.30 4.17 -14.07
N LEU A 128 -21.10 3.13 -13.85
CA LEU A 128 -20.76 1.99 -13.00
C LEU A 128 -20.55 0.70 -13.81
N THR A 129 -20.94 0.70 -15.08
CA THR A 129 -20.86 -0.45 -15.99
C THR A 129 -20.46 0.01 -17.38
N ALA A 130 -20.04 -0.93 -18.23
CA ALA A 130 -19.78 -0.64 -19.64
C ALA A 130 -21.03 -0.13 -20.36
N ASP A 131 -22.22 -0.65 -20.01
CA ASP A 131 -23.48 -0.23 -20.59
C ASP A 131 -23.87 1.19 -20.14
N ASP A 132 -23.51 1.59 -18.91
CA ASP A 132 -23.65 2.99 -18.47
C ASP A 132 -22.78 3.91 -19.32
N VAL A 133 -21.52 3.56 -19.58
CA VAL A 133 -20.63 4.37 -20.42
C VAL A 133 -21.25 4.60 -21.81
N GLU A 134 -21.70 3.54 -22.47
CA GLU A 134 -22.32 3.66 -23.79
C GLU A 134 -23.63 4.47 -23.76
N ARG A 135 -24.46 4.27 -22.73
CA ARG A 135 -25.71 5.03 -22.56
C ARG A 135 -25.44 6.51 -22.34
N ILE A 136 -24.48 6.85 -21.48
CA ILE A 136 -24.12 8.24 -21.14
C ILE A 136 -23.49 8.92 -22.35
N PHE A 137 -22.60 8.23 -23.07
CA PHE A 137 -22.02 8.74 -24.31
C PHE A 137 -23.08 9.05 -25.37
N LYS A 138 -24.06 8.15 -25.57
CA LYS A 138 -25.21 8.39 -26.48
C LYS A 138 -26.09 9.56 -26.06
N ALA A 139 -26.08 9.91 -24.78
CA ALA A 139 -26.76 11.09 -24.26
C ALA A 139 -25.89 12.37 -24.36
N GLU A 140 -24.79 12.33 -25.10
CA GLU A 140 -23.83 13.43 -25.29
C GLU A 140 -23.24 13.96 -23.97
N LYS A 141 -23.08 13.06 -22.99
CA LYS A 141 -22.40 13.33 -21.72
C LYS A 141 -21.10 12.53 -21.62
N ILE A 142 -20.29 12.88 -20.63
CA ILE A 142 -19.05 12.17 -20.30
C ILE A 142 -19.36 11.18 -19.17
N GLY A 143 -19.15 9.89 -19.43
CA GLY A 143 -19.22 8.84 -18.42
C GLY A 143 -18.08 8.97 -17.44
N SER A 144 -18.38 9.27 -16.18
CA SER A 144 -17.40 9.45 -15.12
C SER A 144 -17.30 8.18 -14.28
N LEU A 145 -16.15 7.53 -14.31
CA LEU A 145 -15.82 6.37 -13.49
C LEU A 145 -14.79 6.77 -12.43
N ILE A 146 -14.66 5.96 -11.39
CA ILE A 146 -13.71 6.20 -10.29
C ILE A 146 -12.63 5.12 -10.30
N GLY A 147 -11.38 5.55 -10.29
CA GLY A 147 -10.20 4.69 -10.24
C GLY A 147 -9.37 4.94 -8.99
N MET A 148 -9.15 3.92 -8.15
CA MET A 148 -8.34 4.06 -6.94
C MET A 148 -6.86 3.84 -7.27
N GLU A 149 -6.01 4.82 -7.01
CA GLU A 149 -4.59 4.69 -7.33
C GLU A 149 -3.74 4.34 -6.09
N GLY A 150 -3.69 3.03 -5.81
CA GLY A 150 -2.81 2.44 -4.82
C GLY A 150 -3.54 1.64 -3.73
N GLY A 151 -3.04 0.43 -3.47
CA GLY A 151 -3.62 -0.49 -2.49
C GLY A 151 -3.50 -0.03 -1.02
N HIS A 152 -2.69 0.98 -0.72
CA HIS A 152 -2.64 1.58 0.63
C HIS A 152 -3.99 2.21 1.01
N SER A 153 -4.80 2.63 0.03
CA SER A 153 -6.16 3.16 0.25
C SER A 153 -7.10 2.21 0.99
N ILE A 154 -6.87 0.89 0.96
CA ILE A 154 -7.73 -0.09 1.64
C ILE A 154 -7.22 -0.49 3.03
N ASP A 155 -6.07 0.02 3.49
CA ASP A 155 -5.41 -0.36 4.75
C ASP A 155 -5.48 -1.86 5.08
N ASN A 156 -5.12 -2.71 4.09
CA ASN A 156 -5.12 -4.16 4.22
C ASN A 156 -6.50 -4.77 4.60
N SER A 157 -7.59 -4.13 4.18
CA SER A 157 -8.96 -4.54 4.50
C SER A 157 -9.79 -4.83 3.24
N LEU A 158 -10.17 -6.10 3.06
CA LEU A 158 -11.15 -6.50 2.04
C LEU A 158 -12.52 -5.84 2.30
N GLY A 159 -12.85 -5.53 3.55
CA GLY A 159 -14.06 -4.78 3.89
C GLY A 159 -14.02 -3.35 3.33
N ALA A 160 -12.89 -2.65 3.48
CA ALA A 160 -12.71 -1.32 2.91
C ALA A 160 -12.79 -1.35 1.38
N LEU A 161 -12.11 -2.31 0.73
CA LEU A 161 -12.19 -2.54 -0.72
C LEU A 161 -13.64 -2.64 -1.21
N ARG A 162 -14.46 -3.48 -0.57
CA ARG A 162 -15.89 -3.64 -0.91
C ARG A 162 -16.68 -2.35 -0.71
N MET A 163 -16.37 -1.56 0.33
CA MET A 163 -17.03 -0.29 0.58
C MET A 163 -16.68 0.75 -0.48
N PHE A 164 -15.42 0.85 -0.90
CA PHE A 164 -15.03 1.73 -2.00
C PHE A 164 -15.69 1.35 -3.34
N TYR A 165 -15.79 0.04 -3.64
CA TYR A 165 -16.55 -0.41 -4.81
C TYR A 165 -18.02 0.05 -4.77
N ARG A 166 -18.65 -0.03 -3.57
CA ARG A 166 -20.03 0.42 -3.35
C ARG A 166 -20.18 1.93 -3.47
N LEU A 167 -19.12 2.69 -3.19
CA LEU A 167 -19.01 4.13 -3.43
C LEU A 167 -18.64 4.48 -4.88
N GLY A 168 -18.58 3.51 -5.79
CA GLY A 168 -18.43 3.74 -7.21
C GLY A 168 -17.06 3.42 -7.80
N ALA A 169 -16.06 3.05 -7.00
CA ALA A 169 -14.74 2.65 -7.52
C ALA A 169 -14.86 1.44 -8.46
N ARG A 170 -14.21 1.50 -9.63
CA ARG A 170 -14.26 0.46 -10.68
C ARG A 170 -12.92 -0.11 -11.09
N TYR A 171 -11.81 0.52 -10.71
CA TYR A 171 -10.52 -0.15 -10.62
C TYR A 171 -9.79 0.20 -9.34
N MET A 172 -8.79 -0.61 -8.99
CA MET A 172 -7.76 -0.25 -8.03
C MET A 172 -6.38 -0.63 -8.56
N THR A 173 -5.46 0.33 -8.59
CA THR A 173 -4.03 0.12 -8.82
C THR A 173 -3.45 -0.54 -7.58
N LEU A 174 -2.78 -1.70 -7.72
CA LEU A 174 -2.40 -2.51 -6.55
C LEU A 174 -1.36 -1.81 -5.65
N THR A 175 -0.50 -0.98 -6.23
CA THR A 175 0.42 -0.09 -5.53
C THR A 175 0.41 1.28 -6.19
N HIS A 176 0.96 2.29 -5.51
CA HIS A 176 1.48 3.48 -6.16
C HIS A 176 3.02 3.34 -6.16
N SER A 177 3.78 4.39 -5.87
CA SER A 177 5.24 4.37 -5.89
C SER A 177 5.93 3.62 -4.75
N LEU A 178 5.20 3.19 -3.72
CA LEU A 178 5.72 2.42 -2.57
C LEU A 178 5.02 1.07 -2.45
N ASN A 179 5.73 0.08 -1.90
CA ASN A 179 5.15 -1.22 -1.60
C ASN A 179 3.97 -1.09 -0.62
N THR A 180 2.96 -1.93 -0.81
CA THR A 180 2.00 -2.22 0.26
C THR A 180 2.52 -3.41 1.08
N PRO A 181 1.93 -3.73 2.24
CA PRO A 181 2.28 -4.94 2.97
C PRO A 181 1.99 -6.25 2.23
N TRP A 182 1.41 -6.21 1.02
CA TRP A 182 0.98 -7.38 0.27
C TRP A 182 1.29 -7.37 -1.24
N ALA A 183 1.89 -6.29 -1.77
CA ALA A 183 2.29 -6.15 -3.17
C ALA A 183 3.51 -5.23 -3.33
N ASP A 184 4.42 -5.58 -4.24
CA ASP A 184 5.60 -4.79 -4.58
C ASP A 184 5.33 -3.76 -5.70
N ALA A 185 5.83 -2.54 -5.51
CA ALA A 185 5.84 -1.45 -6.47
C ALA A 185 7.08 -1.51 -7.39
N ALA A 186 6.98 -0.96 -8.60
CA ALA A 186 8.08 -0.91 -9.56
C ALA A 186 9.23 0.03 -9.14
N THR A 187 8.92 1.02 -8.31
CA THR A 187 9.83 2.11 -7.92
C THR A 187 10.32 2.01 -6.48
N ASP A 188 10.06 0.90 -5.81
CA ASP A 188 10.50 0.63 -4.43
C ASP A 188 11.38 -0.64 -4.38
N LYS A 189 12.03 -0.88 -3.25
CA LYS A 189 12.84 -2.08 -3.04
C LYS A 189 11.92 -3.30 -2.93
N PRO A 190 12.20 -4.41 -3.62
CA PRO A 190 11.40 -5.63 -3.51
C PRO A 190 11.28 -6.11 -2.05
N ALA A 191 10.07 -6.46 -1.62
CA ALA A 191 9.79 -6.97 -0.27
C ALA A 191 9.09 -8.34 -0.31
N HIS A 192 8.24 -8.59 -1.30
CA HIS A 192 7.39 -9.78 -1.40
C HIS A 192 7.75 -10.70 -2.57
N ASN A 193 8.52 -10.18 -3.53
CA ASN A 193 8.77 -10.77 -4.85
C ASN A 193 7.46 -10.94 -5.65
N GLY A 194 6.63 -9.90 -5.63
CA GLY A 194 5.32 -9.89 -6.29
C GLY A 194 4.16 -9.74 -5.30
N LEU A 195 3.23 -10.71 -5.31
CA LEU A 195 2.08 -10.72 -4.39
C LEU A 195 2.26 -11.71 -3.24
N THR A 196 1.92 -11.27 -2.03
CA THR A 196 1.71 -12.20 -0.91
C THR A 196 0.41 -12.99 -1.07
N ALA A 197 0.18 -14.01 -0.24
CA ALA A 197 -1.10 -14.73 -0.21
C ALA A 197 -2.32 -13.82 0.02
N PHE A 198 -2.18 -12.79 0.86
CA PHE A 198 -3.23 -11.78 1.04
C PHE A 198 -3.39 -10.91 -0.21
N GLY A 199 -2.31 -10.55 -0.89
CA GLY A 199 -2.35 -9.80 -2.14
C GLY A 199 -3.04 -10.58 -3.27
N GLU A 200 -2.79 -11.88 -3.37
CA GLU A 200 -3.56 -12.75 -4.28
C GLU A 200 -5.05 -12.74 -3.94
N GLU A 201 -5.39 -12.73 -2.64
CA GLU A 201 -6.79 -12.70 -2.21
C GLU A 201 -7.45 -11.34 -2.48
N VAL A 202 -6.71 -10.23 -2.40
CA VAL A 202 -7.17 -8.91 -2.86
C VAL A 202 -7.55 -8.98 -4.34
N VAL A 203 -6.70 -9.55 -5.20
CA VAL A 203 -6.98 -9.74 -6.63
C VAL A 203 -8.25 -10.59 -6.84
N ARG A 204 -8.40 -11.71 -6.11
CA ARG A 204 -9.60 -12.56 -6.19
C ARG A 204 -10.87 -11.84 -5.72
N GLU A 205 -10.78 -11.00 -4.70
CA GLU A 205 -11.91 -10.21 -4.20
C GLU A 205 -12.29 -9.09 -5.18
N MET A 206 -11.31 -8.48 -5.85
CA MET A 206 -11.56 -7.53 -6.95
C MET A 206 -12.32 -8.21 -8.11
N ASN A 207 -11.90 -9.42 -8.51
CA ASN A 207 -12.64 -10.20 -9.50
C ASN A 207 -14.06 -10.56 -9.03
N TRP A 208 -14.24 -10.90 -7.74
CA TRP A 208 -15.56 -11.17 -7.16
C TRP A 208 -16.46 -9.94 -7.16
N LEU A 209 -15.90 -8.74 -6.97
CA LEU A 209 -16.62 -7.48 -7.08
C LEU A 209 -16.95 -7.13 -8.54
N GLY A 210 -16.07 -7.46 -9.47
CA GLY A 210 -16.08 -6.88 -10.82
C GLY A 210 -15.35 -5.54 -10.84
N MET A 211 -14.41 -5.35 -9.92
CA MET A 211 -13.45 -4.25 -9.94
C MET A 211 -12.27 -4.67 -10.81
N LEU A 212 -11.86 -3.81 -11.74
CA LEU A 212 -10.70 -4.04 -12.59
C LEU A 212 -9.42 -3.99 -11.75
N VAL A 213 -8.54 -4.96 -11.99
CA VAL A 213 -7.21 -5.02 -11.38
C VAL A 213 -6.28 -4.18 -12.24
N ASP A 214 -5.79 -3.08 -11.69
CA ASP A 214 -4.85 -2.19 -12.38
C ASP A 214 -3.41 -2.45 -11.95
N LEU A 215 -2.55 -2.65 -12.95
CA LEU A 215 -1.15 -3.02 -12.83
C LEU A 215 -0.19 -1.88 -13.20
N SER A 216 -0.68 -0.67 -13.42
CA SER A 216 0.20 0.49 -13.38
C SER A 216 0.92 0.59 -12.02
N HIS A 217 2.11 1.17 -11.98
CA HIS A 217 2.99 1.29 -10.80
C HIS A 217 3.59 0.01 -10.20
N VAL A 218 3.03 -1.19 -10.44
CA VAL A 218 3.48 -2.41 -9.75
C VAL A 218 4.77 -2.98 -10.35
N SER A 219 5.53 -3.77 -9.58
CA SER A 219 6.73 -4.46 -10.08
C SER A 219 6.39 -5.53 -11.14
N PRO A 220 7.31 -5.90 -12.05
CA PRO A 220 7.08 -7.00 -13.00
C PRO A 220 6.64 -8.32 -12.36
N ASP A 221 7.17 -8.66 -11.18
CA ASP A 221 6.77 -9.85 -10.44
C ASP A 221 5.30 -9.74 -9.97
N THR A 222 4.89 -8.57 -9.47
CA THR A 222 3.49 -8.29 -9.13
C THR A 222 2.59 -8.36 -10.36
N MET A 223 3.05 -7.87 -11.53
CA MET A 223 2.31 -8.00 -12.79
C MET A 223 2.06 -9.47 -13.13
N ALA A 224 3.12 -10.29 -13.10
CA ALA A 224 3.04 -11.71 -13.44
C ALA A 224 2.10 -12.46 -12.48
N ASP A 225 2.22 -12.23 -11.17
CA ASP A 225 1.37 -12.85 -10.15
C ASP A 225 -0.10 -12.44 -10.28
N ALA A 226 -0.38 -11.16 -10.49
CA ALA A 226 -1.74 -10.68 -10.66
C ALA A 226 -2.40 -11.27 -11.91
N ILE A 227 -1.67 -11.37 -13.04
CA ILE A 227 -2.17 -12.01 -14.26
C ILE A 227 -2.43 -13.50 -14.05
N ARG A 228 -1.53 -14.19 -13.33
CA ARG A 228 -1.69 -15.61 -12.98
C ARG A 228 -2.92 -15.88 -12.12
N VAL A 229 -3.21 -14.99 -11.16
CA VAL A 229 -4.28 -15.18 -10.18
C VAL A 229 -5.63 -14.68 -10.69
N SER A 230 -5.65 -13.62 -11.51
CA SER A 230 -6.87 -12.96 -11.93
C SER A 230 -7.73 -13.86 -12.83
N GLN A 231 -9.02 -13.95 -12.50
CA GLN A 231 -10.04 -14.63 -13.30
C GLN A 231 -10.74 -13.70 -14.31
N ALA A 232 -10.47 -12.40 -14.23
CA ALA A 232 -10.95 -11.39 -15.16
C ALA A 232 -9.76 -10.71 -15.88
N PRO A 233 -10.01 -10.06 -17.02
CA PRO A 233 -8.98 -9.26 -17.67
C PRO A 233 -8.45 -8.16 -16.74
N ILE A 234 -7.15 -7.93 -16.77
CA ILE A 234 -6.49 -6.83 -16.06
C ILE A 234 -6.43 -5.57 -16.92
N ILE A 235 -6.05 -4.45 -16.31
CA ILE A 235 -5.68 -3.22 -17.01
C ILE A 235 -4.29 -2.74 -16.57
N PHE A 236 -3.66 -1.93 -17.40
CA PHE A 236 -2.71 -0.91 -16.97
C PHE A 236 -3.36 0.42 -17.28
N SER A 237 -3.78 1.18 -16.27
CA SER A 237 -4.56 2.41 -16.45
C SER A 237 -3.76 3.55 -17.09
N HIS A 238 -2.44 3.57 -16.88
CA HIS A 238 -1.51 4.52 -17.47
C HIS A 238 -0.06 3.96 -17.43
N SER A 239 0.33 3.19 -18.45
CA SER A 239 1.70 2.64 -18.58
C SER A 239 2.06 2.42 -20.04
N SER A 240 3.34 2.57 -20.37
CA SER A 240 3.83 2.46 -21.75
C SER A 240 4.74 1.24 -21.92
N ALA A 241 5.21 0.97 -23.14
CA ALA A 241 6.07 -0.19 -23.44
C ALA A 241 7.54 -0.03 -23.02
N ARG A 242 8.08 -0.98 -22.25
CA ARG A 242 9.45 -0.88 -21.69
C ARG A 242 10.55 -1.06 -22.73
N ALA A 243 10.29 -1.84 -23.78
CA ALA A 243 11.25 -2.04 -24.87
C ALA A 243 11.48 -0.77 -25.71
N VAL A 244 10.56 0.20 -25.68
CA VAL A 244 10.72 1.49 -26.36
C VAL A 244 11.44 2.50 -25.46
N ALA A 245 11.07 2.53 -24.17
CA ALA A 245 11.71 3.37 -23.16
C ALA A 245 11.87 2.57 -21.85
N ASP A 246 13.12 2.26 -21.48
CA ASP A 246 13.41 1.40 -20.34
C ASP A 246 13.36 2.16 -19.02
N VAL A 247 12.18 2.18 -18.41
CA VAL A 247 11.93 2.65 -17.06
C VAL A 247 11.06 1.65 -16.31
N PRO A 248 11.19 1.53 -14.97
CA PRO A 248 10.40 0.57 -14.19
C PRO A 248 8.88 0.77 -14.30
N ARG A 249 8.42 1.99 -14.61
CA ARG A 249 6.99 2.26 -14.81
C ARG A 249 6.41 1.68 -16.09
N ASN A 250 7.24 1.22 -17.03
CA ASN A 250 6.78 0.66 -18.29
C ASN A 250 6.67 -0.86 -18.26
N VAL A 251 5.76 -1.39 -19.08
CA VAL A 251 5.40 -2.81 -19.14
C VAL A 251 6.45 -3.59 -19.95
N PRO A 252 7.12 -4.60 -19.37
CA PRO A 252 8.06 -5.47 -20.09
C PRO A 252 7.37 -6.35 -21.14
N ASP A 253 8.14 -6.76 -22.15
CA ASP A 253 7.63 -7.62 -23.23
C ASP A 253 7.14 -8.99 -22.72
N GLU A 254 7.78 -9.56 -21.70
CA GLU A 254 7.30 -10.81 -21.08
C GLU A 254 5.88 -10.66 -20.53
N ILE A 255 5.52 -9.50 -19.99
CA ILE A 255 4.18 -9.21 -19.47
C ILE A 255 3.22 -8.89 -20.63
N LEU A 256 3.65 -8.11 -21.62
CA LEU A 256 2.84 -7.81 -22.81
C LEU A 256 2.40 -9.08 -23.55
N ARG A 257 3.28 -10.09 -23.64
CA ARG A 257 2.94 -11.39 -24.26
C ARG A 257 1.89 -12.19 -23.50
N MET A 258 1.62 -11.88 -22.23
CA MET A 258 0.57 -12.53 -21.44
C MET A 258 -0.82 -11.94 -21.73
N MET A 259 -0.90 -10.73 -22.30
CA MET A 259 -2.16 -10.01 -22.51
C MET A 259 -3.19 -10.75 -23.38
N PRO A 260 -2.82 -11.40 -24.50
CA PRO A 260 -3.77 -12.18 -25.30
C PRO A 260 -4.52 -13.26 -24.52
N ASN A 261 -3.81 -13.96 -23.62
CA ASN A 261 -4.39 -15.05 -22.83
C ASN A 261 -5.26 -14.52 -21.68
N ASN A 262 -4.88 -13.39 -21.08
CA ASN A 262 -5.65 -12.76 -20.01
C ASN A 262 -6.87 -11.97 -20.54
N GLY A 263 -6.77 -11.38 -21.74
CA GLY A 263 -7.78 -10.51 -22.33
C GLY A 263 -7.67 -9.03 -21.94
N GLY A 264 -6.63 -8.65 -21.20
CA GLY A 264 -6.43 -7.31 -20.62
C GLY A 264 -6.12 -6.20 -21.62
N VAL A 265 -5.92 -4.98 -21.12
CA VAL A 265 -5.58 -3.79 -21.93
C VAL A 265 -4.47 -2.97 -21.28
N VAL A 266 -3.52 -2.50 -22.09
CA VAL A 266 -2.48 -1.54 -21.70
C VAL A 266 -2.87 -0.16 -22.20
N MET A 267 -3.15 0.76 -21.27
CA MET A 267 -3.57 2.10 -21.59
C MET A 267 -2.33 3.01 -21.61
N VAL A 268 -1.89 3.35 -22.83
CA VAL A 268 -0.61 4.05 -23.06
C VAL A 268 -0.69 5.46 -22.50
N THR A 269 0.31 5.84 -21.70
CA THR A 269 0.35 7.12 -20.99
C THR A 269 1.18 8.18 -21.69
N PHE A 270 0.93 9.44 -21.36
CA PHE A 270 1.59 10.59 -21.97
C PHE A 270 2.75 11.13 -21.14
N VAL A 271 3.12 10.49 -20.03
CA VAL A 271 4.26 10.93 -19.20
C VAL A 271 5.57 10.96 -20.03
N PRO A 272 6.19 12.13 -20.26
CA PRO A 272 7.36 12.23 -21.14
C PRO A 272 8.55 11.36 -20.72
N GLN A 273 8.75 11.20 -19.40
CA GLN A 273 9.79 10.35 -18.82
C GLN A 273 9.56 8.85 -19.03
N PHE A 274 8.35 8.45 -19.43
CA PHE A 274 8.01 7.07 -19.75
C PHE A 274 7.96 6.83 -21.26
N LEU A 275 8.07 7.89 -22.06
CA LEU A 275 7.93 7.83 -23.52
C LEU A 275 9.25 7.98 -24.28
N SER A 276 10.14 8.85 -23.80
CA SER A 276 11.30 9.28 -24.59
C SER A 276 12.61 8.93 -23.91
N THR A 277 13.43 8.13 -24.58
CA THR A 277 14.80 7.80 -24.15
C THR A 277 15.67 9.05 -23.96
N LYS A 278 15.43 10.11 -24.73
CA LYS A 278 16.11 11.41 -24.58
C LYS A 278 15.73 12.09 -23.27
N VAL A 279 14.45 12.07 -22.90
CA VAL A 279 13.95 12.64 -21.64
C VAL A 279 14.50 11.84 -20.46
N ILE A 280 14.54 10.51 -20.57
CA ILE A 280 15.13 9.62 -19.55
C ILE A 280 16.61 9.93 -19.34
N GLU A 281 17.39 10.00 -20.42
CA GLU A 281 18.83 10.26 -20.31
C GLU A 281 19.11 11.66 -19.76
N HIS A 282 18.33 12.67 -20.16
CA HIS A 282 18.41 14.01 -19.57
C HIS A 282 18.12 13.99 -18.06
N GLY A 283 17.07 13.29 -17.64
CA GLY A 283 16.76 13.10 -16.22
C GLY A 283 17.90 12.45 -15.45
N ARG A 284 18.54 11.42 -16.02
CA ARG A 284 19.72 10.76 -15.43
C ARG A 284 20.90 11.72 -15.27
N LEU A 285 21.19 12.53 -16.29
CA LEU A 285 22.24 13.55 -16.24
C LEU A 285 21.93 14.61 -15.17
N ARG A 286 20.68 15.07 -15.10
CA ARG A 286 20.23 16.04 -14.09
C ARG A 286 20.37 15.51 -12.66
N THR A 287 19.98 14.26 -12.41
CA THR A 287 20.13 13.62 -11.08
C THR A 287 21.60 13.45 -10.70
N ALA A 288 22.45 13.04 -11.64
CA ALA A 288 23.89 12.95 -11.41
C ALA A 288 24.50 14.31 -11.07
N GLU A 289 24.08 15.36 -11.79
CA GLU A 289 24.52 16.72 -11.53
C GLU A 289 24.05 17.24 -10.17
N GLN A 290 22.78 17.04 -9.83
CA GLN A 290 22.26 17.40 -8.51
C GLN A 290 23.06 16.72 -7.39
N SER A 291 23.41 15.44 -7.56
CA SER A 291 24.23 14.70 -6.59
C SER A 291 25.65 15.27 -6.48
N ARG A 292 26.27 15.60 -7.61
CA ARG A 292 27.58 16.25 -7.67
C ARG A 292 27.56 17.62 -6.97
N LEU A 293 26.52 18.42 -7.22
CA LEU A 293 26.34 19.75 -6.61
C LEU A 293 26.11 19.66 -5.10
N ARG A 294 25.31 18.70 -4.62
CA ARG A 294 25.13 18.46 -3.18
C ARG A 294 26.43 18.08 -2.48
N GLU A 295 27.27 17.29 -3.13
CA GLU A 295 28.59 16.95 -2.62
C GLU A 295 29.55 18.16 -2.65
N GLN A 296 29.45 19.02 -3.67
CA GLN A 296 30.24 20.25 -3.79
C GLN A 296 29.85 21.32 -2.77
N HIS A 297 28.54 21.49 -2.52
CA HIS A 297 27.95 22.53 -1.67
C HIS A 297 27.36 21.93 -0.39
N LYS A 298 28.12 21.10 0.32
CA LYS A 298 27.63 20.42 1.54
C LYS A 298 27.06 21.39 2.56
N GLY A 299 25.80 21.16 2.92
CA GLY A 299 25.08 21.97 3.91
C GLY A 299 24.54 23.30 3.38
N ASP A 300 24.71 23.59 2.08
CA ASP A 300 24.19 24.81 1.43
C ASP A 300 23.23 24.46 0.28
N GLU A 301 21.99 24.12 0.64
CA GLU A 301 20.94 23.79 -0.33
C GLU A 301 20.57 24.98 -1.24
N ALA A 302 20.80 26.22 -0.81
CA ALA A 302 20.54 27.39 -1.64
C ALA A 302 21.54 27.49 -2.79
N ALA A 303 22.82 27.21 -2.52
CA ALA A 303 23.85 27.12 -3.56
C ALA A 303 23.60 25.95 -4.51
N VAL A 304 23.21 24.77 -3.99
CA VAL A 304 22.81 23.62 -4.82
C VAL A 304 21.67 24.00 -5.76
N THR A 305 20.62 24.63 -5.24
CA THR A 305 19.45 25.05 -6.03
C THR A 305 19.85 26.04 -7.11
N THR A 306 20.63 27.07 -6.76
CA THR A 306 21.09 28.09 -7.72
C THR A 306 21.92 27.47 -8.85
N ALA A 307 22.88 26.60 -8.51
CA ALA A 307 23.73 25.95 -9.49
C ALA A 307 22.96 24.96 -10.38
N LEU A 308 22.01 24.22 -9.80
CA LEU A 308 21.17 23.29 -10.56
C LEU A 308 20.24 24.03 -11.53
N THR A 309 19.68 25.18 -11.12
CA THR A 309 18.90 26.05 -12.02
C THR A 309 19.76 26.53 -13.20
N ALA A 310 20.99 26.98 -12.95
CA ALA A 310 21.90 27.38 -14.02
C ALA A 310 22.25 26.20 -14.96
N TRP A 311 22.39 25.00 -14.41
CA TRP A 311 22.56 23.78 -15.21
C TRP A 311 21.32 23.47 -16.05
N ASP A 312 20.12 23.58 -15.49
CA ASP A 312 18.85 23.35 -16.20
C ASP A 312 18.67 24.35 -17.35
N GLU A 313 19.05 25.62 -17.16
CA GLU A 313 19.03 26.64 -18.22
C GLU A 313 20.02 26.34 -19.35
N ALA A 314 21.21 25.85 -19.01
CA ALA A 314 22.24 25.46 -19.99
C ALA A 314 21.95 24.11 -20.67
N ASN A 315 21.16 23.25 -20.04
CA ASN A 315 20.83 21.90 -20.49
C ASN A 315 19.30 21.74 -20.51
N PRO A 316 18.58 22.41 -21.42
CA PRO A 316 17.13 22.37 -21.43
C PRO A 316 16.60 20.94 -21.63
N THR A 317 15.58 20.57 -20.87
CA THR A 317 14.94 19.26 -20.96
C THR A 317 14.41 19.02 -22.38
N PRO A 318 14.76 17.88 -23.03
CA PRO A 318 14.18 17.54 -24.32
C PRO A 318 12.67 17.32 -24.19
N ARG A 319 11.93 17.50 -25.28
CA ARG A 319 10.49 17.25 -25.31
C ARG A 319 10.20 15.87 -25.90
N ALA A 320 9.36 15.10 -25.23
CA ALA A 320 8.65 14.00 -25.87
C ALA A 320 7.61 14.56 -26.84
N THR A 321 7.17 13.76 -27.79
CA THR A 321 6.25 14.15 -28.86
C THR A 321 5.10 13.15 -28.99
N ILE A 322 4.09 13.53 -29.75
CA ILE A 322 3.01 12.62 -30.15
C ILE A 322 3.53 11.37 -30.89
N ALA A 323 4.66 11.50 -31.61
CA ALA A 323 5.28 10.38 -32.31
C ALA A 323 5.88 9.36 -31.32
N ASP A 324 6.52 9.81 -30.24
CA ASP A 324 7.02 8.91 -29.19
C ASP A 324 5.86 8.12 -28.58
N THR A 325 4.72 8.77 -28.31
CA THR A 325 3.50 8.10 -27.80
C THR A 325 3.01 7.01 -28.77
N ALA A 326 2.95 7.33 -30.06
CA ALA A 326 2.52 6.38 -31.08
C ALA A 326 3.52 5.24 -31.30
N ASP A 327 4.82 5.45 -31.07
CA ASP A 327 5.84 4.38 -31.10
C ASP A 327 5.58 3.33 -30.00
N HIS A 328 5.15 3.76 -28.81
CA HIS A 328 4.73 2.83 -27.77
C HIS A 328 3.46 2.06 -28.16
N ILE A 329 2.47 2.72 -28.77
CA ILE A 329 1.26 2.04 -29.28
C ILE A 329 1.61 1.00 -30.34
N ASP A 330 2.50 1.32 -31.29
CA ASP A 330 3.00 0.39 -32.30
C ASP A 330 3.68 -0.83 -31.68
N HIS A 331 4.50 -0.62 -30.64
CA HIS A 331 5.16 -1.71 -29.95
C HIS A 331 4.18 -2.60 -29.19
N VAL A 332 3.23 -2.03 -28.44
CA VAL A 332 2.18 -2.82 -27.76
C VAL A 332 1.35 -3.60 -28.80
N ARG A 333 0.99 -2.99 -29.93
CA ARG A 333 0.32 -3.69 -31.04
C ARG A 333 1.13 -4.87 -31.56
N LYS A 334 2.43 -4.70 -31.72
CA LYS A 334 3.33 -5.74 -32.23
C LYS A 334 3.45 -6.94 -31.28
N VAL A 335 3.46 -6.70 -29.97
CA VAL A 335 3.71 -7.75 -28.96
C VAL A 335 2.44 -8.34 -28.38
N ALA A 336 1.49 -7.50 -27.97
CA ALA A 336 0.24 -7.90 -27.33
C ALA A 336 -0.93 -8.00 -28.33
N GLY A 337 -0.93 -7.21 -29.42
CA GLY A 337 -2.02 -7.17 -30.39
C GLY A 337 -3.00 -6.01 -30.19
N ILE A 338 -3.75 -5.68 -31.25
CA ILE A 338 -4.62 -4.48 -31.29
C ILE A 338 -5.74 -4.47 -30.25
N ASP A 339 -6.17 -5.65 -29.80
CA ASP A 339 -7.25 -5.78 -28.82
C ASP A 339 -6.78 -5.44 -27.38
N HIS A 340 -5.50 -5.13 -27.18
CA HIS A 340 -4.89 -4.97 -25.86
C HIS A 340 -4.33 -3.55 -25.64
N ILE A 341 -4.84 -2.57 -26.37
CA ILE A 341 -4.36 -1.18 -26.33
C ILE A 341 -5.51 -0.24 -25.92
N GLY A 342 -5.21 0.71 -25.04
CA GLY A 342 -6.06 1.85 -24.70
C GLY A 342 -5.22 3.11 -24.50
N ILE A 343 -5.84 4.16 -23.94
CA ILE A 343 -5.19 5.45 -23.67
C ILE A 343 -5.40 5.82 -22.19
N GLY A 344 -4.34 6.26 -21.53
CA GLY A 344 -4.37 6.67 -20.12
C GLY A 344 -3.42 7.84 -19.90
N GLY A 345 -3.85 9.03 -20.28
CA GLY A 345 -2.99 10.19 -20.50
C GLY A 345 -2.21 10.66 -19.28
N ASP A 346 -2.71 10.39 -18.07
CA ASP A 346 -2.11 10.87 -16.81
C ASP A 346 -2.15 12.41 -16.69
N TYR A 347 -3.17 13.01 -17.32
CA TYR A 347 -3.42 14.45 -17.23
C TYR A 347 -3.74 14.85 -15.78
N ASP A 348 -3.38 16.08 -15.42
CA ASP A 348 -3.38 16.62 -14.04
C ASP A 348 -2.53 15.87 -12.99
N GLY A 349 -1.92 14.72 -13.35
CA GLY A 349 -1.00 13.95 -12.49
C GLY A 349 0.48 14.24 -12.78
N ILE A 350 0.77 14.78 -13.96
CA ILE A 350 2.11 15.11 -14.45
C ILE A 350 2.35 16.62 -14.59
N THR A 351 3.62 17.03 -14.55
CA THR A 351 4.04 18.43 -14.69
C THR A 351 4.49 18.81 -16.10
N THR A 352 4.77 17.83 -16.95
CA THR A 352 5.14 18.03 -18.35
C THR A 352 4.41 17.03 -19.24
N VAL A 353 4.17 17.42 -20.48
CA VAL A 353 3.37 16.70 -21.47
C VAL A 353 4.13 16.63 -22.79
N PRO A 354 3.81 15.67 -23.67
CA PRO A 354 4.41 15.59 -25.00
C PRO A 354 3.93 16.74 -25.89
N GLU A 355 4.78 17.18 -26.81
CA GLU A 355 4.38 18.12 -27.86
C GLU A 355 3.31 17.51 -28.77
N GLY A 356 2.23 18.26 -28.98
CA GLY A 356 1.01 17.81 -29.65
C GLY A 356 0.03 17.06 -28.74
N LEU A 357 0.34 16.92 -27.45
CA LEU A 357 -0.51 16.30 -26.42
C LEU A 357 -0.64 17.19 -25.17
N GLU A 358 -0.72 18.50 -25.37
CA GLU A 358 -0.62 19.50 -24.29
C GLU A 358 -1.71 19.36 -23.22
N ASP A 359 -2.90 18.95 -23.61
CA ASP A 359 -4.05 18.83 -22.72
C ASP A 359 -5.13 17.89 -23.29
N VAL A 360 -6.20 17.70 -22.54
CA VAL A 360 -7.29 16.77 -22.90
C VAL A 360 -8.01 17.09 -24.21
N SER A 361 -7.73 18.24 -24.88
CA SER A 361 -8.30 18.55 -26.19
C SER A 361 -7.57 17.90 -27.38
N THR A 362 -6.41 17.29 -27.13
CA THR A 362 -5.45 16.91 -28.17
C THR A 362 -5.51 15.44 -28.60
N TYR A 363 -6.34 14.59 -27.98
CA TYR A 363 -6.51 13.19 -28.39
C TYR A 363 -6.82 12.96 -29.89
N PRO A 364 -7.58 13.83 -30.59
CA PRO A 364 -7.77 13.70 -32.03
C PRO A 364 -6.46 13.82 -32.83
N ALA A 365 -5.45 14.55 -32.34
CA ALA A 365 -4.13 14.61 -32.96
C ALA A 365 -3.42 13.24 -32.88
N LEU A 366 -3.49 12.55 -31.73
CA LEU A 366 -2.93 11.20 -31.59
C LEU A 366 -3.66 10.21 -32.50
N THR A 367 -4.96 10.38 -32.63
CA THR A 367 -5.74 9.55 -33.56
C THR A 367 -5.35 9.80 -35.01
N ALA A 368 -5.12 11.05 -35.40
CA ALA A 368 -4.61 11.40 -36.73
C ALA A 368 -3.21 10.80 -36.95
N GLU A 369 -2.35 10.80 -35.93
CA GLU A 369 -1.04 10.13 -35.95
C GLU A 369 -1.16 8.63 -36.23
N LEU A 370 -2.05 7.91 -35.53
CA LEU A 370 -2.28 6.48 -35.74
C LEU A 370 -2.85 6.21 -37.14
N LEU A 371 -3.81 7.00 -37.61
CA LEU A 371 -4.33 6.91 -38.97
C LEU A 371 -3.22 7.11 -40.01
N ARG A 372 -2.32 8.06 -39.78
CA ARG A 372 -1.14 8.31 -40.63
C ARG A 372 -0.19 7.12 -40.67
N ARG A 373 -0.09 6.36 -39.57
CA ARG A 373 0.68 5.10 -39.46
C ARG A 373 -0.04 3.89 -40.05
N GLY A 374 -1.23 4.06 -40.63
CA GLY A 374 -1.96 3.01 -41.33
C GLY A 374 -2.89 2.18 -40.43
N TYR A 375 -3.24 2.66 -39.24
CA TYR A 375 -4.30 2.04 -38.45
C TYR A 375 -5.64 2.16 -39.18
N SER A 376 -6.42 1.08 -39.17
CA SER A 376 -7.79 1.11 -39.70
C SER A 376 -8.71 1.88 -38.75
N ASP A 377 -9.89 2.29 -39.25
CA ASP A 377 -10.91 2.92 -38.41
C ASP A 377 -11.33 2.00 -37.25
N ASP A 378 -11.39 0.68 -37.50
CA ASP A 378 -11.76 -0.31 -36.49
C ASP A 378 -10.65 -0.50 -35.45
N ASP A 379 -9.38 -0.50 -35.88
CA ASP A 379 -8.22 -0.51 -34.96
C ASP A 379 -8.23 0.73 -34.06
N VAL A 380 -8.49 1.91 -34.63
CA VAL A 380 -8.59 3.16 -33.87
C VAL A 380 -9.74 3.10 -32.87
N LYS A 381 -10.95 2.67 -33.27
CA LYS A 381 -12.10 2.56 -32.37
C LYS A 381 -11.82 1.62 -31.19
N LYS A 382 -11.07 0.53 -31.42
CA LYS A 382 -10.60 -0.36 -30.36
C LYS A 382 -9.75 0.38 -29.33
N ILE A 383 -8.75 1.14 -29.80
CA ILE A 383 -7.86 1.95 -28.96
C ILE A 383 -8.63 3.04 -28.20
N LEU A 384 -9.57 3.71 -28.87
CA LEU A 384 -10.35 4.79 -28.24
C LEU A 384 -11.15 4.31 -27.04
N GLY A 385 -11.78 3.13 -27.11
CA GLY A 385 -12.53 2.65 -25.94
C GLY A 385 -13.19 1.29 -26.07
N LEU A 386 -13.34 0.73 -27.28
CA LEU A 386 -14.01 -0.57 -27.41
C LEU A 386 -13.23 -1.69 -26.69
N ASN A 387 -11.89 -1.61 -26.60
CA ASN A 387 -11.09 -2.54 -25.80
C ASN A 387 -11.38 -2.42 -24.30
N VAL A 388 -11.50 -1.19 -23.78
CA VAL A 388 -11.81 -0.94 -22.37
C VAL A 388 -13.23 -1.41 -22.04
N LEU A 389 -14.21 -1.11 -22.89
CA LEU A 389 -15.59 -1.61 -22.74
C LEU A 389 -15.66 -3.14 -22.74
N ARG A 390 -14.87 -3.81 -23.59
CA ARG A 390 -14.77 -5.28 -23.57
C ARG A 390 -14.25 -5.78 -22.23
N VAL A 391 -13.17 -5.20 -21.73
CA VAL A 391 -12.56 -5.58 -20.44
C VAL A 391 -13.55 -5.37 -19.28
N MET A 392 -14.23 -4.22 -19.23
CA MET A 392 -15.29 -3.95 -18.25
C MET A 392 -16.40 -5.00 -18.28
N ARG A 393 -16.96 -5.30 -19.46
CA ARG A 393 -18.01 -6.33 -19.62
C ARG A 393 -17.55 -7.71 -19.19
N GLN A 394 -16.29 -8.06 -19.45
CA GLN A 394 -15.75 -9.36 -19.04
C GLN A 394 -15.57 -9.42 -17.52
N ALA A 395 -15.09 -8.36 -16.87
CA ALA A 395 -15.00 -8.29 -15.42
C ALA A 395 -16.39 -8.36 -14.74
N GLU A 396 -17.39 -7.68 -15.29
CA GLU A 396 -18.79 -7.74 -14.84
C GLU A 396 -19.35 -9.18 -14.93
N LYS A 397 -19.13 -9.87 -16.05
CA LYS A 397 -19.55 -11.28 -16.24
C LYS A 397 -18.86 -12.23 -15.27
N VAL A 398 -17.55 -12.05 -15.04
CA VAL A 398 -16.79 -12.85 -14.07
C VAL A 398 -17.33 -12.63 -12.66
N SER A 399 -17.59 -11.38 -12.28
CA SER A 399 -18.22 -11.02 -11.00
C SER A 399 -19.57 -11.70 -10.82
N GLN A 400 -20.47 -11.63 -11.81
CA GLN A 400 -21.78 -12.30 -11.75
C GLN A 400 -21.64 -13.80 -11.48
N LYS A 401 -20.73 -14.48 -12.18
CA LYS A 401 -20.45 -15.91 -11.97
C LYS A 401 -19.90 -16.19 -10.56
N LEU A 402 -18.93 -15.41 -10.10
CA LEU A 402 -18.27 -15.61 -8.80
C LEU A 402 -19.21 -15.34 -7.63
N ARG A 403 -20.04 -14.29 -7.71
CA ARG A 403 -21.03 -13.93 -6.68
C ARG A 403 -22.17 -14.94 -6.59
N ALA A 404 -22.53 -15.58 -7.70
CA ALA A 404 -23.47 -16.69 -7.69
C ALA A 404 -22.86 -17.97 -7.08
N ALA A 405 -21.54 -18.17 -7.22
CA ALA A 405 -20.85 -19.38 -6.76
C ALA A 405 -20.40 -19.33 -5.28
N ARG A 406 -20.04 -18.15 -4.76
CA ARG A 406 -19.51 -18.00 -3.39
C ARG A 406 -19.78 -16.61 -2.79
N GLY A 407 -19.73 -16.54 -1.46
CA GLY A 407 -19.70 -15.29 -0.71
C GLY A 407 -18.39 -14.50 -0.86
N PRO A 408 -18.35 -13.25 -0.36
CA PRO A 408 -17.13 -12.45 -0.33
C PRO A 408 -16.07 -13.10 0.56
N SER A 409 -14.81 -12.81 0.29
CA SER A 409 -13.73 -13.31 1.13
C SER A 409 -13.77 -12.71 2.53
N THR A 410 -13.50 -13.58 3.51
CA THR A 410 -13.35 -13.23 4.93
C THR A 410 -11.90 -13.30 5.38
N MET A 411 -10.94 -13.42 4.46
CA MET A 411 -9.52 -13.41 4.79
C MET A 411 -9.15 -12.10 5.48
N LEU A 412 -8.39 -12.22 6.56
CA LEU A 412 -7.84 -11.09 7.30
C LEU A 412 -6.36 -10.96 6.97
N PHE A 413 -5.88 -9.72 6.92
CA PHE A 413 -4.45 -9.48 6.80
C PHE A 413 -3.73 -9.96 8.07
N GLU A 414 -2.72 -10.82 7.91
CA GLU A 414 -1.87 -11.30 8.99
C GLU A 414 -0.50 -10.62 8.90
N LYS A 415 -0.15 -9.81 9.91
CA LYS A 415 1.20 -9.25 10.02
C LYS A 415 1.99 -10.16 10.94
N HIS A 416 2.92 -10.95 10.39
CA HIS A 416 3.89 -11.75 11.17
C HIS A 416 3.21 -12.68 12.21
N GLY A 417 2.23 -13.49 11.81
CA GLY A 417 1.52 -14.40 12.71
C GLY A 417 0.54 -13.73 13.68
N ARG A 418 0.34 -12.41 13.60
CA ARG A 418 -0.75 -11.71 14.27
C ARG A 418 -1.86 -11.39 13.27
N ARG A 419 -2.98 -12.09 13.43
CA ARG A 419 -4.25 -11.77 12.76
C ARG A 419 -4.68 -10.37 13.18
N ARG A 420 -4.92 -9.47 12.22
CA ARG A 420 -5.81 -8.32 12.46
C ARG A 420 -7.24 -8.88 12.59
N GLN A 421 -7.54 -9.51 13.72
CA GLN A 421 -8.90 -9.93 14.07
C GLN A 421 -9.66 -8.78 14.73
N ALA A 422 -10.97 -8.79 14.49
CA ALA A 422 -12.01 -7.84 14.84
C ALA A 422 -11.74 -6.99 16.10
N ILE A 423 -12.14 -5.72 16.01
CA ILE A 423 -12.15 -4.71 17.09
C ILE A 423 -12.85 -5.27 18.34
N GLY A 424 -12.06 -5.88 19.22
CA GLY A 424 -12.18 -5.81 20.66
C GLY A 424 -10.94 -5.07 21.16
N THR A 425 -11.07 -4.24 22.18
CA THR A 425 -9.91 -3.60 22.84
C THR A 425 -8.89 -4.67 23.21
N VAL A 426 -7.73 -4.65 22.56
CA VAL A 426 -6.63 -5.56 22.87
C VAL A 426 -6.31 -5.40 24.35
N PHE A 427 -6.33 -6.51 25.10
CA PHE A 427 -5.94 -6.50 26.51
C PHE A 427 -4.41 -6.43 26.56
N ARG A 428 -3.91 -5.22 26.85
CA ARG A 428 -2.51 -4.89 26.86
C ARG A 428 -1.95 -4.97 28.27
N ILE A 429 -0.83 -5.68 28.37
CA ILE A 429 -0.11 -5.95 29.61
C ILE A 429 1.32 -5.44 29.44
N VAL A 430 1.84 -4.72 30.43
CA VAL A 430 3.28 -4.41 30.51
C VAL A 430 3.92 -5.32 31.55
N ALA A 431 4.95 -6.06 31.16
CA ALA A 431 5.78 -6.86 32.05
C ALA A 431 7.01 -6.03 32.44
N LEU A 432 7.05 -5.49 33.65
CA LEU A 432 8.08 -4.60 34.16
C LEU A 432 8.96 -5.34 35.19
N GLY A 433 10.28 -5.33 35.00
CA GLY A 433 11.19 -5.93 35.97
C GLY A 433 12.64 -6.00 35.54
N ASP A 434 13.41 -6.83 36.23
CA ASP A 434 14.84 -7.07 35.98
C ASP A 434 15.10 -8.17 34.93
N SER A 435 16.23 -8.87 35.05
CA SER A 435 16.66 -9.99 34.23
C SER A 435 15.67 -11.16 34.21
N THR A 436 14.95 -11.37 35.31
CA THR A 436 13.89 -12.39 35.39
C THR A 436 12.77 -12.03 34.42
N THR A 437 12.33 -10.77 34.40
CA THR A 437 11.31 -10.31 33.44
C THR A 437 11.84 -10.26 32.01
N ALA A 438 13.11 -9.90 31.83
CA ALA A 438 13.72 -9.85 30.51
C ALA A 438 13.67 -11.23 29.86
N GLY A 439 14.12 -12.26 30.57
CA GLY A 439 14.33 -13.60 30.02
C GLY A 439 15.78 -14.01 29.92
N THR A 440 16.65 -13.34 30.69
CA THR A 440 18.09 -13.62 30.75
C THR A 440 18.34 -15.06 31.21
N PRO A 441 19.39 -15.75 30.74
CA PRO A 441 20.32 -15.32 29.68
C PRO A 441 19.82 -15.62 28.26
N GLY A 442 18.71 -16.35 28.12
CA GLY A 442 18.21 -16.83 26.83
C GLY A 442 17.66 -15.72 25.93
N TRP A 443 17.15 -14.64 26.50
CA TRP A 443 16.51 -13.55 25.77
C TRP A 443 16.94 -12.17 26.29
N ARG A 444 17.22 -11.25 25.36
CA ARG A 444 17.39 -9.81 25.61
C ARG A 444 16.09 -9.10 25.25
N SER A 445 15.53 -8.34 26.18
CA SER A 445 14.24 -7.69 25.94
C SER A 445 14.31 -6.65 24.81
N PRO A 446 13.16 -6.20 24.26
CA PRO A 446 13.13 -5.07 23.32
C PRO A 446 13.71 -3.76 23.87
N ILE A 447 13.85 -3.61 25.19
CA ILE A 447 14.57 -2.48 25.80
C ILE A 447 16.08 -2.65 25.66
N GLU A 448 16.57 -3.88 25.81
CA GLU A 448 18.00 -4.20 25.75
C GLU A 448 18.53 -4.42 24.32
N ALA A 449 17.66 -4.83 23.39
CA ALA A 449 17.94 -5.05 21.98
C ALA A 449 16.77 -4.58 21.07
N PRO A 450 16.64 -3.27 20.80
CA PRO A 450 15.55 -2.74 20.00
C PRO A 450 15.57 -3.19 18.52
N PRO A 451 14.41 -3.21 17.83
CA PRO A 451 13.07 -2.90 18.35
C PRO A 451 12.30 -4.11 18.88
N HIS A 452 12.79 -5.34 18.68
CA HIS A 452 12.02 -6.57 18.90
C HIS A 452 12.59 -7.51 19.96
N GLY A 453 13.75 -7.20 20.54
CA GLY A 453 14.53 -8.12 21.37
C GLY A 453 15.35 -9.10 20.53
N GLU A 454 16.19 -9.89 21.20
CA GLU A 454 17.13 -10.80 20.56
C GLU A 454 17.35 -12.06 21.43
N GLY A 455 17.42 -13.25 20.81
CA GLY A 455 17.69 -14.52 21.48
C GLY A 455 16.57 -15.55 21.35
N ASP A 456 16.48 -16.45 22.33
CA ASP A 456 15.42 -17.44 22.45
C ASP A 456 14.17 -16.85 23.12
N VAL A 457 13.15 -16.56 22.31
CA VAL A 457 11.85 -16.02 22.77
C VAL A 457 11.16 -16.91 23.81
N THR A 458 11.45 -18.21 23.86
CA THR A 458 10.82 -19.13 24.82
C THR A 458 11.36 -18.96 26.25
N SER A 459 12.47 -18.23 26.42
CA SER A 459 13.06 -17.88 27.71
C SER A 459 12.41 -16.68 28.40
N GLN A 460 11.14 -16.36 28.11
CA GLN A 460 10.39 -15.29 28.81
C GLN A 460 8.93 -15.68 28.99
N TYR A 461 8.33 -15.30 30.14
CA TYR A 461 6.93 -15.63 30.39
C TYR A 461 5.95 -14.87 29.47
N ALA A 462 6.33 -13.69 28.95
CA ALA A 462 5.47 -12.93 28.05
C ALA A 462 5.23 -13.66 26.72
N TYR A 463 6.21 -14.42 26.22
CA TYR A 463 6.02 -15.32 25.06
C TYR A 463 4.93 -16.35 25.35
N TRP A 464 5.03 -17.06 26.47
CA TRP A 464 4.08 -18.11 26.85
C TRP A 464 2.68 -17.58 27.12
N LEU A 465 2.55 -16.39 27.73
CA LEU A 465 1.27 -15.70 27.87
C LEU A 465 0.62 -15.42 26.51
N MET A 466 1.40 -14.93 25.53
CA MET A 466 0.91 -14.68 24.17
C MET A 466 0.65 -15.97 23.38
N GLN A 467 1.31 -17.09 23.70
CA GLN A 467 0.96 -18.40 23.13
C GLN A 467 -0.38 -18.92 23.70
N ALA A 468 -0.62 -18.74 25.00
CA ALA A 468 -1.84 -19.18 25.67
C ALA A 468 -3.05 -18.29 25.35
N ARG A 469 -2.84 -16.97 25.17
CA ARG A 469 -3.86 -15.97 24.83
C ARG A 469 -3.35 -15.10 23.67
N PRO A 470 -3.46 -15.56 22.42
CA PRO A 470 -2.96 -14.84 21.24
C PRO A 470 -3.60 -13.46 21.03
N GLU A 471 -4.73 -13.18 21.68
CA GLU A 471 -5.41 -11.90 21.68
C GLU A 471 -4.85 -10.87 22.68
N TRP A 472 -3.93 -11.27 23.57
CA TRP A 472 -3.26 -10.37 24.51
C TRP A 472 -2.01 -9.73 23.87
N ASP A 473 -1.74 -8.48 24.24
CA ASP A 473 -0.51 -7.77 23.85
C ASP A 473 0.37 -7.57 25.07
N VAL A 474 1.38 -8.43 25.22
CA VAL A 474 2.29 -8.41 26.38
C VAL A 474 3.61 -7.76 25.99
N LEU A 475 3.88 -6.58 26.55
CA LEU A 475 5.10 -5.83 26.32
C LEU A 475 6.16 -6.19 27.37
N ASN A 476 7.21 -6.90 26.95
CA ASN A 476 8.35 -7.18 27.80
C ASN A 476 9.21 -5.92 27.99
N ARG A 477 9.26 -5.41 29.22
CA ARG A 477 10.08 -4.28 29.68
C ARG A 477 11.07 -4.72 30.76
N GLY A 478 11.60 -5.93 30.65
CA GLY A 478 12.68 -6.42 31.51
C GLY A 478 14.04 -5.83 31.14
N VAL A 479 14.92 -5.61 32.11
CA VAL A 479 16.31 -5.18 31.85
C VAL A 479 17.25 -5.90 32.80
N ASN A 480 18.30 -6.52 32.24
CA ASN A 480 19.22 -7.32 33.00
C ASN A 480 19.95 -6.51 34.09
N ARG A 481 20.09 -7.11 35.28
CA ARG A 481 20.80 -6.57 36.46
C ARG A 481 20.21 -5.31 37.11
N GLU A 482 19.04 -4.84 36.70
CA GLU A 482 18.46 -3.66 37.33
C GLU A 482 18.01 -3.92 38.77
N THR A 483 18.20 -2.91 39.64
CA THR A 483 17.62 -2.85 40.98
C THR A 483 16.20 -2.33 40.96
N SER A 484 15.45 -2.56 42.04
CA SER A 484 14.08 -2.07 42.21
C SER A 484 13.98 -0.53 42.05
N ALA A 485 15.00 0.21 42.47
CA ALA A 485 15.08 1.66 42.31
C ALA A 485 15.23 2.08 40.83
N GLN A 486 16.01 1.35 40.04
CA GLN A 486 16.19 1.61 38.60
C GLN A 486 14.92 1.28 37.82
N ILE A 487 14.27 0.16 38.14
CA ILE A 487 12.99 -0.25 37.55
C ILE A 487 11.92 0.81 37.83
N ARG A 488 11.84 1.32 39.07
CA ARG A 488 10.94 2.41 39.43
C ARG A 488 11.22 3.69 38.64
N ALA A 489 12.48 4.06 38.47
CA ALA A 489 12.86 5.29 37.78
C ALA A 489 12.40 5.34 36.31
N ARG A 490 12.20 4.18 35.67
CA ARG A 490 11.73 4.09 34.28
C ARG A 490 10.26 3.73 34.12
N PHE A 491 9.48 3.66 35.22
CA PHE A 491 8.06 3.31 35.17
C PHE A 491 7.29 4.18 34.16
N ASP A 492 7.44 5.50 34.23
CA ASP A 492 6.66 6.43 33.40
C ASP A 492 6.98 6.25 31.93
N ARG A 493 8.25 6.08 31.60
CA ARG A 493 8.74 5.88 30.22
C ARG A 493 8.25 4.55 29.64
N ASP A 494 8.28 3.48 30.43
CA ASP A 494 8.13 2.12 29.91
C ASP A 494 6.70 1.58 30.01
N VAL A 495 5.89 2.13 30.94
CA VAL A 495 4.53 1.67 31.23
C VAL A 495 3.47 2.62 30.65
N LEU A 496 3.55 3.94 30.95
CA LEU A 496 2.43 4.85 30.69
C LEU A 496 2.11 5.07 29.20
N PRO A 497 3.08 5.26 28.28
CA PRO A 497 2.81 5.45 26.85
C PRO A 497 2.09 4.26 26.21
N ALA A 498 2.25 3.06 26.79
CA ALA A 498 1.57 1.87 26.30
C ALA A 498 0.08 1.85 26.64
N SER A 499 -0.37 2.67 27.60
CA SER A 499 -1.74 2.69 28.16
C SER A 499 -2.26 1.27 28.47
N PRO A 500 -1.53 0.46 29.27
CA PRO A 500 -1.93 -0.92 29.51
C PRO A 500 -3.09 -1.00 30.50
N GLN A 501 -3.89 -2.05 30.39
CA GLN A 501 -4.91 -2.37 31.38
C GLN A 501 -4.30 -3.01 32.63
N ALA A 502 -3.15 -3.67 32.49
CA ALA A 502 -2.43 -4.29 33.60
C ALA A 502 -0.91 -4.13 33.49
N VAL A 503 -0.23 -4.05 34.64
CA VAL A 503 1.23 -4.12 34.74
C VAL A 503 1.64 -5.27 35.67
N VAL A 504 2.47 -6.19 35.17
CA VAL A 504 3.11 -7.22 35.98
C VAL A 504 4.42 -6.64 36.50
N ILE A 505 4.62 -6.63 37.81
CA ILE A 505 5.82 -6.07 38.44
C ILE A 505 6.56 -7.19 39.19
N LEU A 506 7.79 -7.44 38.76
CA LEU A 506 8.75 -8.35 39.39
C LEU A 506 10.06 -7.59 39.59
N ALA A 507 10.43 -7.31 40.84
CA ALA A 507 11.62 -6.54 41.16
C ALA A 507 12.14 -6.87 42.56
N GLY A 508 13.44 -6.68 42.77
CA GLY A 508 14.06 -6.70 44.10
C GLY A 508 15.10 -7.80 44.32
N VAL A 509 15.23 -8.78 43.41
CA VAL A 509 16.18 -9.88 43.59
C VAL A 509 17.62 -9.38 43.62
N ASN A 510 17.98 -8.44 42.73
CA ASN A 510 19.31 -7.87 42.65
C ASN A 510 19.65 -7.01 43.88
N ASP A 511 18.66 -6.30 44.42
CA ASP A 511 18.80 -5.47 45.62
C ASP A 511 19.15 -6.34 46.84
N ILE A 512 18.35 -7.38 47.10
CA ILE A 512 18.58 -8.30 48.22
C ILE A 512 19.89 -9.07 48.04
N TYR A 513 20.20 -9.52 46.81
CA TYR A 513 21.46 -10.20 46.52
C TYR A 513 22.68 -9.28 46.73
N ALA A 514 22.53 -7.98 46.47
CA ALA A 514 23.55 -6.97 46.77
C ALA A 514 23.63 -6.57 48.26
N GLY A 515 22.82 -7.19 49.13
CA GLY A 515 22.80 -6.93 50.57
C GLY A 515 21.98 -5.71 50.99
N GLN A 516 21.09 -5.21 50.14
CA GLN A 516 20.18 -4.13 50.51
C GLN A 516 19.09 -4.65 51.47
N PRO A 517 18.66 -3.83 52.45
CA PRO A 517 17.54 -4.18 53.33
C PRO A 517 16.23 -4.39 52.55
N ALA A 518 15.42 -5.35 52.99
CA ALA A 518 14.08 -5.62 52.43
C ALA A 518 13.17 -4.37 52.45
N GLY A 519 13.29 -3.54 53.48
CA GLY A 519 12.54 -2.29 53.63
C GLY A 519 12.73 -1.31 52.47
N ASP A 520 13.92 -1.24 51.88
CA ASP A 520 14.21 -0.34 50.76
C ASP A 520 13.51 -0.81 49.49
N VAL A 521 13.57 -2.11 49.20
CA VAL A 521 12.86 -2.75 48.08
C VAL A 521 11.36 -2.56 48.22
N ILE A 522 10.82 -2.76 49.43
CA ILE A 522 9.41 -2.53 49.76
C ILE A 522 9.00 -1.08 49.46
N GLY A 523 9.86 -0.11 49.80
CA GLY A 523 9.65 1.29 49.47
C GLY A 523 9.53 1.53 47.96
N GLN A 524 10.44 0.96 47.16
CA GLN A 524 10.41 1.11 45.70
C GLN A 524 9.16 0.47 45.06
N LEU A 525 8.79 -0.73 45.51
CA LEU A 525 7.60 -1.44 45.03
C LEU A 525 6.32 -0.66 45.35
N ARG A 526 6.21 -0.11 46.56
CA ARG A 526 5.05 0.72 46.96
C ARG A 526 4.87 1.90 46.02
N GLU A 527 5.93 2.63 45.70
CA GLU A 527 5.84 3.76 44.77
C GLU A 527 5.40 3.35 43.36
N MET A 528 5.88 2.22 42.84
CA MET A 528 5.43 1.72 41.53
C MET A 528 3.95 1.31 41.56
N TYR A 529 3.50 0.67 42.64
CA TYR A 529 2.10 0.26 42.79
C TYR A 529 1.19 1.48 42.91
N ASP A 530 1.57 2.48 43.71
CA ASP A 530 0.87 3.76 43.84
C ASP A 530 0.75 4.45 42.48
N ARG A 531 1.84 4.44 41.70
CA ARG A 531 1.88 5.10 40.39
C ARG A 531 1.00 4.41 39.35
N ALA A 532 1.00 3.09 39.29
CA ALA A 532 0.10 2.32 38.43
C ALA A 532 -1.37 2.65 38.73
N ARG A 533 -1.72 2.68 40.03
CA ARG A 533 -3.08 2.95 40.50
C ARG A 533 -3.54 4.36 40.19
N ALA A 534 -2.66 5.35 40.35
CA ALA A 534 -2.95 6.74 39.99
C ALA A 534 -3.33 6.91 38.50
N HIS A 535 -2.91 5.98 37.64
CA HIS A 535 -3.23 5.95 36.20
C HIS A 535 -4.29 4.91 35.82
N GLY A 536 -4.99 4.33 36.80
CA GLY A 536 -6.04 3.33 36.57
C GLY A 536 -5.52 1.99 36.04
N ILE A 537 -4.22 1.72 36.15
CA ILE A 537 -3.58 0.48 35.70
C ILE A 537 -3.66 -0.54 36.84
N ARG A 538 -4.13 -1.76 36.53
CA ARG A 538 -4.18 -2.86 37.50
C ARG A 538 -2.79 -3.41 37.76
N VAL A 539 -2.43 -3.59 39.02
CA VAL A 539 -1.13 -4.17 39.40
C VAL A 539 -1.27 -5.69 39.53
N VAL A 540 -0.39 -6.43 38.86
CA VAL A 540 -0.18 -7.85 39.10
C VAL A 540 1.18 -8.02 39.77
N ALA A 541 1.14 -8.19 41.08
CA ALA A 541 2.30 -8.17 41.96
C ALA A 541 2.93 -9.58 42.06
N GLY A 542 4.10 -9.75 41.43
CA GLY A 542 4.82 -11.01 41.44
C GLY A 542 5.82 -11.10 42.59
N SER A 543 5.83 -12.20 43.34
CA SER A 543 6.84 -12.47 44.36
C SER A 543 8.23 -12.70 43.74
N ILE A 544 9.30 -12.23 44.38
CA ILE A 544 10.70 -12.49 44.03
C ILE A 544 10.98 -14.01 43.98
N VAL A 545 11.45 -14.47 42.82
CA VAL A 545 11.80 -15.88 42.55
C VAL A 545 13.04 -16.33 43.33
N PRO A 546 13.27 -17.65 43.50
CA PRO A 546 14.48 -18.16 44.11
C PRO A 546 15.72 -17.86 43.26
N TYR A 547 16.87 -17.83 43.92
CA TYR A 547 18.18 -17.60 43.31
C TYR A 547 19.13 -18.61 43.96
N ASN A 548 19.63 -19.59 43.20
CA ASN A 548 20.20 -20.81 43.79
C ASN A 548 21.47 -20.55 44.61
N THR A 549 22.21 -19.50 44.29
CA THR A 549 23.44 -19.11 44.99
C THR A 549 23.20 -18.16 46.16
N ALA A 550 21.95 -17.84 46.49
CA ALA A 550 21.63 -16.93 47.60
C ALA A 550 21.91 -17.55 48.97
N THR A 551 22.44 -16.75 49.89
CA THR A 551 22.66 -17.15 51.29
C THR A 551 21.33 -17.32 52.05
N PRO A 552 21.32 -17.99 53.21
CA PRO A 552 20.13 -18.07 54.06
C PRO A 552 19.54 -16.70 54.42
N ASP A 553 20.41 -15.70 54.69
CA ASP A 553 19.99 -14.33 55.03
C ASP A 553 19.37 -13.62 53.83
N GLN A 554 19.94 -13.78 52.63
CA GLN A 554 19.36 -13.23 51.40
C GLN A 554 18.01 -13.89 51.09
N ASN A 555 17.88 -15.20 51.29
CA ASN A 555 16.60 -15.89 51.17
C ASN A 555 15.58 -15.43 52.21
N ALA A 556 16.01 -15.13 53.43
CA ALA A 556 15.14 -14.52 54.44
C ALA A 556 14.66 -13.12 54.01
N GLY A 557 15.56 -12.29 53.47
CA GLY A 557 15.20 -10.96 52.93
C GLY A 557 14.23 -11.04 51.75
N MET A 558 14.43 -11.98 50.81
CA MET A 558 13.48 -12.20 49.71
C MET A 558 12.10 -12.64 50.21
N ARG A 559 12.04 -13.50 51.24
CA ARG A 559 10.78 -13.90 51.87
C ARG A 559 10.09 -12.72 52.56
N GLU A 560 10.83 -11.87 53.27
CA GLU A 560 10.28 -10.67 53.90
C GLU A 560 9.62 -9.74 52.86
N VAL A 561 10.28 -9.48 51.73
CA VAL A 561 9.68 -8.70 50.64
C VAL A 561 8.44 -9.41 50.07
N ASN A 562 8.50 -10.73 49.87
CA ASN A 562 7.38 -11.51 49.33
C ASN A 562 6.16 -11.52 50.25
N ASP A 563 6.37 -11.60 51.57
CA ASP A 563 5.32 -11.51 52.57
C ASP A 563 4.66 -10.12 52.56
N TRP A 564 5.46 -9.07 52.38
CA TRP A 564 4.93 -7.73 52.16
C TRP A 564 4.14 -7.62 50.85
N ILE A 565 4.65 -8.14 49.73
CA ILE A 565 3.96 -8.13 48.42
C ILE A 565 2.58 -8.79 48.55
N ARG A 566 2.52 -9.96 49.19
CA ARG A 566 1.25 -10.69 49.44
C ARG A 566 0.29 -9.87 50.30
N SER A 567 0.79 -9.26 51.37
CA SER A 567 0.00 -8.45 52.29
C SER A 567 -0.51 -7.16 51.61
N ALA A 568 0.31 -6.51 50.78
CA ALA A 568 -0.05 -5.32 50.03
C ALA A 568 -1.15 -5.60 49.00
N ALA A 569 -1.05 -6.71 48.27
CA ALA A 569 -2.09 -7.14 47.34
C ALA A 569 -3.41 -7.52 48.06
N ALA A 570 -3.33 -8.16 49.22
CA ALA A 570 -4.52 -8.48 50.02
C ALA A 570 -5.24 -7.23 50.56
N ALA A 571 -4.49 -6.15 50.82
CA ALA A 571 -5.01 -4.89 51.33
C ALA A 571 -5.59 -3.96 50.25
N ASP A 572 -5.40 -4.27 48.96
CA ASP A 572 -5.76 -3.39 47.86
C ASP A 572 -6.56 -4.11 46.76
N PRO A 573 -7.83 -3.74 46.52
CA PRO A 573 -8.65 -4.37 45.48
C PRO A 573 -8.15 -4.12 44.05
N ASN A 574 -7.19 -3.21 43.83
CA ASN A 574 -6.57 -2.91 42.54
C ASN A 574 -5.23 -3.62 42.30
N THR A 575 -4.78 -4.44 43.24
CA THR A 575 -3.54 -5.20 43.17
C THR A 575 -3.84 -6.69 43.34
N ASP A 576 -3.52 -7.50 42.32
CA ASP A 576 -3.66 -8.96 42.39
C ASP A 576 -2.28 -9.61 42.63
N PHE A 577 -2.20 -10.57 43.56
CA PHE A 577 -0.97 -11.30 43.89
C PHE A 577 -0.75 -12.51 42.98
N VAL A 578 0.50 -12.75 42.58
CA VAL A 578 0.95 -13.99 41.93
C VAL A 578 2.23 -14.50 42.59
N ASP A 579 2.17 -15.73 43.08
CA ASP A 579 3.31 -16.41 43.70
C ASP A 579 4.26 -16.97 42.64
N THR A 580 4.99 -16.09 41.97
CA THR A 580 5.94 -16.53 40.94
C THR A 580 7.12 -17.28 41.53
N ARG A 581 7.41 -17.13 42.83
CA ARG A 581 8.43 -17.91 43.54
C ARG A 581 8.04 -19.37 43.59
N ALA A 582 6.83 -19.65 44.11
CA ALA A 582 6.31 -21.02 44.18
C ALA A 582 6.19 -21.66 42.78
N ALA A 583 5.89 -20.87 41.74
CA ALA A 583 5.76 -21.37 40.37
C ALA A 583 7.06 -22.00 39.83
N VAL A 584 8.22 -21.50 40.24
CA VAL A 584 9.53 -21.93 39.71
C VAL A 584 10.40 -22.65 40.75
N ALA A 585 9.94 -22.80 41.98
CA ALA A 585 10.69 -23.44 43.05
C ALA A 585 10.81 -24.96 42.86
N ALA A 586 11.92 -25.54 43.35
CA ALA A 586 12.10 -26.97 43.47
C ALA A 586 11.13 -27.56 44.49
N ALA A 587 10.62 -28.76 44.24
CA ALA A 587 9.58 -29.37 45.08
C ALA A 587 10.06 -29.68 46.51
N ASP A 588 11.35 -29.93 46.68
CA ASP A 588 12.02 -30.27 47.93
C ASP A 588 12.74 -29.08 48.58
N ASN A 589 12.91 -27.97 47.86
CA ASN A 589 13.54 -26.77 48.40
C ASN A 589 12.93 -25.47 47.80
N PRO A 590 12.10 -24.72 48.55
CA PRO A 590 11.45 -23.51 48.08
C PRO A 590 12.41 -22.32 47.85
N ASP A 591 13.67 -22.46 48.25
CA ASP A 591 14.73 -21.47 48.04
C ASP A 591 15.62 -21.78 46.82
N MET A 592 15.30 -22.83 46.06
CA MET A 592 15.98 -23.20 44.83
C MET A 592 15.02 -23.20 43.65
N LEU A 593 15.49 -22.78 42.48
CA LEU A 593 14.82 -22.95 41.20
C LEU A 593 14.77 -24.45 40.86
N PHE A 594 13.61 -24.92 40.38
CA PHE A 594 13.44 -26.32 40.00
C PHE A 594 14.39 -26.73 38.85
N ALA A 595 14.66 -25.80 37.94
CA ALA A 595 15.63 -25.94 36.86
C ALA A 595 16.10 -24.55 36.40
N SER A 596 17.41 -24.41 36.23
CA SER A 596 18.08 -23.16 35.87
C SER A 596 19.22 -23.43 34.89
N PRO A 597 19.41 -22.60 33.84
CA PRO A 597 20.52 -22.74 32.90
C PRO A 597 21.84 -22.17 33.45
N ASP A 598 21.78 -21.27 34.45
CA ASP A 598 22.94 -20.53 34.97
C ASP A 598 22.97 -20.41 36.51
N GLU A 599 22.10 -21.13 37.20
CA GLU A 599 21.86 -21.07 38.66
C GLU A 599 21.16 -19.79 39.15
N LEU A 600 20.89 -18.82 38.27
CA LEU A 600 20.36 -17.51 38.63
C LEU A 600 18.93 -17.32 38.11
N HIS A 601 18.66 -17.80 36.89
CA HIS A 601 17.41 -17.55 36.18
C HIS A 601 16.59 -18.83 35.97
N PRO A 602 15.26 -18.74 35.83
CA PRO A 602 14.45 -19.90 35.45
C PRO A 602 14.86 -20.47 34.08
N SER A 603 14.76 -21.80 33.93
CA SER A 603 14.80 -22.44 32.60
C SER A 603 13.59 -22.03 31.74
N VAL A 604 13.58 -22.38 30.46
CA VAL A 604 12.43 -22.21 29.55
C VAL A 604 11.13 -22.76 30.15
N GLU A 605 11.19 -23.96 30.73
CA GLU A 605 10.04 -24.57 31.41
C GLU A 605 9.67 -23.80 32.70
N GLY A 606 10.63 -23.18 33.39
CA GLY A 606 10.36 -22.27 34.50
C GLY A 606 9.60 -21.02 34.05
N TYR A 607 10.00 -20.42 32.94
CA TYR A 607 9.28 -19.28 32.35
C TYR A 607 7.86 -19.63 31.91
N LYS A 608 7.66 -20.85 31.40
CA LYS A 608 6.32 -21.36 31.12
C LYS A 608 5.48 -21.50 32.39
N ARG A 609 6.04 -22.05 33.47
CA ARG A 609 5.34 -22.15 34.77
C ARG A 609 4.99 -20.78 35.36
N MET A 610 5.88 -19.78 35.21
CA MET A 610 5.56 -18.40 35.59
C MET A 610 4.35 -17.88 34.80
N ALA A 611 4.33 -18.11 33.48
CA ALA A 611 3.19 -17.73 32.64
C ALA A 611 1.91 -18.45 33.07
N ASP A 612 1.96 -19.75 33.35
CA ASP A 612 0.83 -20.55 33.82
C ASP A 612 0.26 -20.02 35.15
N ALA A 613 1.12 -19.53 36.05
CA ALA A 613 0.70 -18.89 37.31
C ALA A 613 0.08 -17.50 37.09
N LEU A 614 0.60 -16.72 36.14
CA LEU A 614 0.11 -15.37 35.79
C LEU A 614 -1.23 -15.41 35.04
N LEU A 615 -1.40 -16.41 34.17
CA LEU A 615 -2.53 -16.55 33.25
C LEU A 615 -3.92 -16.43 33.90
N PRO A 616 -4.26 -17.21 34.96
CA PRO A 616 -5.58 -17.12 35.59
C PRO A 616 -5.81 -15.79 36.29
N VAL A 617 -4.75 -15.10 36.71
CA VAL A 617 -4.86 -13.78 37.37
C VAL A 617 -5.13 -12.71 36.34
N LEU A 618 -4.34 -12.65 35.27
CA LEU A 618 -4.52 -11.70 34.17
C LEU A 618 -5.87 -11.88 33.47
N ALA A 619 -6.37 -13.12 33.32
CA ALA A 619 -7.69 -13.37 32.76
C ALA A 619 -8.83 -12.82 33.64
N ARG A 620 -8.69 -12.83 34.97
CA ARG A 620 -9.65 -12.16 35.87
C ARG A 620 -9.57 -10.65 35.74
N VAL A 621 -8.36 -10.09 35.61
CA VAL A 621 -8.16 -8.66 35.40
C VAL A 621 -8.82 -8.20 34.10
N GLU A 622 -8.65 -8.94 33.00
CA GLU A 622 -9.35 -8.68 31.72
C GLU A 622 -10.87 -8.70 31.89
N GLY A 623 -11.42 -9.72 32.57
CA GLY A 623 -12.86 -9.89 32.76
C GLY A 623 -13.52 -8.82 33.65
N ARG A 624 -12.75 -8.13 34.51
CA ARG A 624 -13.23 -7.01 35.33
C ARG A 624 -13.40 -5.70 34.54
N GLY A 625 -12.71 -5.55 33.40
CA GLY A 625 -12.81 -4.37 32.53
C GLY A 625 -13.95 -4.40 31.51
N LYS A 626 -14.69 -5.53 31.41
CA LYS A 626 -15.82 -5.73 30.49
C LYS A 626 -17.20 -5.55 31.16
N ARG A 627 -17.27 -5.07 32.41
CA ARG A 627 -18.53 -4.85 33.15
C ARG A 627 -18.86 -3.38 33.31
#